data_AF-A0A7X9NSY0-F1
#
_entry.id   AF-A0A7X9NSY0-F1
#
_cell.length_a   1.000
_cell.length_b   1.000
_cell.length_c   1.000
_cell.angle_alpha   90.00
_cell.angle_beta   90.00
_cell.angle_gamma   90.00
#
_symmetry.space_group_name_H-M   'P 1'
#
loop_
_entity.id
_entity.type
_entity.pdbx_description
1 polymer ?
#
loop_
_entity_poly.entity_id
_entity_poly.type
_entity_poly.pdbx_seq_one_letter_code
_entity_poly.pdbx_strand_id
1 'polypeptide(L)' 'MAGTPTTTMRLDPELKRQANQIFQPLGLTMTGAVTIFLKAVVREQGLPFDMRIGLEKDEL' A
#
# COMPACT_ATOMS: atom_id res chain seq x y z
N MET A 1 -11.37 15.70 -21.43
CA MET A 1 -11.48 14.42 -20.70
C MET A 1 -10.19 14.26 -19.92
N ALA A 2 -10.23 14.40 -18.59
CA ALA A 2 -9.03 14.21 -17.77
C ALA A 2 -8.74 12.70 -17.71
N GLY A 3 -7.74 12.24 -18.46
CA GLY A 3 -7.34 10.84 -18.45
C GLY A 3 -6.83 10.46 -17.07
N THR A 4 -7.53 9.56 -16.38
CA THR A 4 -6.96 8.91 -15.20
C THR A 4 -5.75 8.10 -15.65
N PRO A 5 -4.53 8.45 -15.24
CA PRO A 5 -3.35 7.71 -15.64
C PRO A 5 -3.38 6.31 -15.02
N THR A 6 -3.27 5.29 -15.86
CA THR A 6 -3.15 3.90 -15.42
C THR A 6 -1.72 3.64 -15.00
N THR A 7 -1.49 3.44 -13.70
CA THR A 7 -0.17 3.08 -13.17
C THR A 7 -0.08 1.58 -12.95
N THR A 8 0.74 0.89 -13.76
CA THR A 8 1.02 -0.55 -13.59
C THR A 8 2.23 -0.74 -12.69
N MET A 9 2.03 -1.31 -11.50
CA MET A 9 3.10 -1.62 -10.56
C MET A 9 3.33 -3.12 -10.51
N ARG A 10 4.60 -3.54 -10.57
CA ARG A 10 4.97 -4.94 -10.32
C ARG A 10 5.09 -5.15 -8.82
N LEU A 11 4.16 -5.93 -8.26
CA LEU A 11 4.17 -6.34 -6.87
C LEU A 11 4.50 -7.82 -6.78
N ASP A 12 5.19 -8.20 -5.71
CA ASP A 12 5.38 -9.60 -5.38
C ASP A 12 4.01 -10.28 -5.17
N PRO A 13 3.77 -11.47 -5.75
CA PRO A 13 2.50 -12.15 -5.63
C PRO A 13 2.14 -12.50 -4.18
N GLU A 14 3.13 -12.75 -3.33
CA GLU A 14 2.91 -13.02 -1.90
C GLU A 14 2.49 -11.76 -1.16
N LEU A 15 3.21 -10.65 -1.38
CA LEU A 15 2.84 -9.33 -0.83
C LEU A 15 1.42 -8.92 -1.24
N LYS A 16 1.08 -9.14 -2.52
CA LYS A 16 -0.27 -8.86 -3.04
C LYS A 16 -1.33 -9.70 -2.31
N ARG A 17 -1.07 -10.98 -2.06
CA ARG A 17 -2.00 -11.85 -1.31
C ARG A 17 -2.17 -11.37 0.13
N GLN A 18 -1.07 -11.09 0.83
CA GLN A 18 -1.10 -10.60 2.21
C GLN A 18 -1.88 -9.29 2.31
N ALA A 19 -1.57 -8.33 1.44
CA ALA A 19 -2.30 -7.06 1.39
C ALA A 19 -3.79 -7.27 1.09
N ASN A 20 -4.15 -8.17 0.16
CA ASN A 20 -5.55 -8.46 -0.14
C ASN A 20 -6.31 -9.12 1.03
N GLN A 21 -5.65 -9.98 1.80
CA GLN A 21 -6.22 -10.57 3.03
C GLN A 21 -6.50 -9.51 4.11
N ILE A 22 -5.66 -8.48 4.21
CA ILE A 22 -5.87 -7.36 5.13
C ILE A 22 -7.00 -6.45 4.62
N PHE A 23 -7.05 -6.16 3.31
CA PHE A 23 -8.03 -5.25 2.72
C PHE A 23 -9.44 -5.85 2.56
N GLN A 24 -9.56 -7.18 2.39
CA GLN A 24 -10.84 -7.87 2.29
C GLN A 24 -11.82 -7.58 3.45
N PRO A 25 -11.45 -7.76 4.73
CA PRO A 25 -12.35 -7.47 5.85
C PRO A 25 -12.66 -5.98 6.01
N LEU A 26 -11.82 -5.09 5.46
CA LEU A 26 -12.04 -3.65 5.44
C LEU A 26 -12.97 -3.20 4.30
N GLY A 27 -13.39 -4.11 3.41
CA GLY A 27 -14.17 -3.78 2.21
C GLY A 27 -13.40 -2.95 1.19
N LEU A 28 -12.07 -2.94 1.26
CA LEU A 28 -11.20 -2.15 0.41
C LEU A 28 -10.64 -3.01 -0.73
N THR A 29 -10.60 -2.44 -1.93
CA THR A 29 -9.86 -3.03 -3.06
C THR A 29 -8.42 -2.54 -3.04
N MET A 30 -7.51 -3.28 -3.69
CA MET A 30 -6.10 -2.89 -3.80
C MET A 30 -5.94 -1.46 -4.33
N THR A 31 -6.70 -1.11 -5.37
CA THR A 31 -6.69 0.25 -5.94
C THR A 31 -7.21 1.29 -4.95
N GLY A 32 -8.25 0.97 -4.18
CA GLY A 32 -8.77 1.86 -3.14
C GLY A 32 -7.75 2.11 -2.05
N ALA A 33 -7.11 1.05 -1.55
CA ALA A 33 -6.07 1.13 -0.55
C ALA A 33 -4.86 1.95 -1.02
N VAL A 34 -4.37 1.70 -2.24
CA VAL A 34 -3.27 2.48 -2.84
C VAL A 34 -3.66 3.96 -3.02
N THR A 35 -4.91 4.25 -3.41
CA THR A 35 -5.39 5.62 -3.54
C THR A 35 -5.41 6.35 -2.19
N ILE A 36 -5.88 5.67 -1.14
CA ILE A 36 -5.89 6.23 0.23
C ILE A 36 -4.46 6.47 0.69
N PHE A 37 -3.56 5.51 0.45
CA PHE A 37 -2.15 5.63 0.78
C PHE A 37 -1.50 6.84 0.10
N LEU A 38 -1.69 7.00 -1.22
CA LEU A 38 -1.15 8.15 -1.95
C LEU A 38 -1.73 9.48 -1.45
N LYS A 39 -3.02 9.52 -1.09
CA LYS A 39 -3.63 10.71 -0.49
C LYS A 39 -3.03 11.05 0.88
N ALA A 40 -2.75 10.04 1.71
CA ALA A 40 -2.09 10.24 2.99
C ALA A 40 -0.67 10.79 2.82
N VAL A 41 0.11 10.21 1.90
CA VAL A 41 1.46 10.69 1.54
C VAL A 41 1.44 12.17 1.13
N VAL A 42 0.51 12.55 0.25
CA VAL A 42 0.37 13.94 -0.21
C VAL A 42 -0.02 14.86 0.94
N ARG A 43 -0.92 14.41 1.82
CA ARG A 43 -1.40 15.20 2.98
C ARG A 43 -0.28 15.45 4.00
N GLU A 44 0.53 14.44 4.28
CA GLU A 44 1.63 14.53 5.25
C GLU A 44 2.93 15.07 4.64
N GLN A 45 2.97 15.28 3.32
CA GLN A 45 4.18 15.66 2.57
C GLN A 45 5.37 14.71 2.87
N GLY A 46 5.07 13.43 3.07
CA GLY A 46 6.01 12.42 3.57
C GLY A 46 5.41 11.02 3.57
N LEU A 47 6.12 10.03 4.12
CA LEU A 47 5.56 8.69 4.29
C LEU A 47 4.60 8.68 5.50
N PRO A 48 3.37 8.18 5.35
CA PRO A 48 2.36 8.13 6.42
C PRO A 48 2.61 6.99 7.42
N PHE A 49 3.80 6.40 7.39
CA PHE A 49 4.24 5.38 8.32
C PHE A 49 5.63 5.73 8.83
N ASP A 50 5.86 5.40 10.09
CA ASP A 50 7.16 5.51 10.73
C ASP A 50 8.15 4.60 10.00
N MET A 51 9.12 5.18 9.28
CA MET A 51 10.13 4.44 8.55
C MET A 51 11.10 3.78 9.55
N ARG A 52 10.75 2.60 10.06
CA ARG A 52 11.61 1.81 10.93
C ARG A 52 12.45 0.85 10.11
N ILE A 53 13.77 0.93 10.26
CA ILE A 53 14.69 -0.17 9.91
C ILE A 53 14.54 -1.18 11.03
N GLY A 54 13.55 -2.07 10.93
CA GLY A 54 13.18 -2.92 12.06
C GLY A 54 12.06 -3.89 11.76
N LEU A 55 12.24 -4.71 10.73
CA LEU A 55 11.81 -6.10 10.77
C LEU A 55 13.02 -6.93 10.36
N GLU A 56 14.08 -6.82 11.15
CA GLU A 56 14.98 -7.94 11.32
C GLU A 56 14.08 -9.08 11.80
N LYS A 57 13.85 -10.06 10.93
CA LYS A 57 13.53 -11.40 11.43
C LYS A 57 14.77 -11.82 12.21
N ASP A 58 14.85 -11.40 13.47
CA ASP A 58 15.63 -12.10 14.47
C ASP A 58 14.90 -13.43 14.68
N GLU A 59 15.27 -14.38 13.82
CA GLU A 59 14.98 -15.79 14.01
C GLU A 59 15.76 -16.22 15.26
N LEU A 60 15.02 -16.49 16.34
CA LEU A 60 15.50 -16.91 17.66
C LEU A 60 16.36 -18.19 17.59
#